data_AF-A0A6C0BZ00-F1
#
_entry.id   AF-A0A6C0BZ00-F1
#
_cell.length_a   1.000
_cell.length_b   1.000
_cell.length_c   1.000
_cell.angle_alpha   90.00
_cell.angle_beta   90.00
_cell.angle_gamma   90.00
#
_symmetry.space_group_name_H-M   'P 1'
#
loop_
_entity.id
_entity.type
_entity.pdbx_description
1 polymer ?
#
loop_
_entity_poly.entity_id
_entity_poly.type
_entity_poly.pdbx_seq_one_letter_code
_entity_poly.pdbx_strand_id
1 'polypeptide(L)'
;MKECIICYNAVKKNEKSNLNLICECRYVVHNKCYKKWYEQKKSCIICREFAYPPGFRGQQQLLRDICYERRQGNITLTVRRNVEPRIISFMKAIIIVIIIYYVFLKEKGRNIDL
;
A
#
# COMPACT_ATOMS: atom_id res chain seq x y z
N MET A 1 4.04 -11.99 32.39
CA MET A 1 5.10 -12.27 31.40
C MET A 1 4.44 -12.50 30.04
N LYS A 2 5.05 -12.18 28.89
CA LYS A 2 4.46 -12.50 27.57
C LYS A 2 5.21 -13.68 26.95
N GLU A 3 4.49 -14.66 26.43
CA GLU A 3 5.04 -15.91 25.89
C GLU A 3 5.02 -15.92 24.37
N CYS A 4 5.94 -16.68 23.77
CA CYS A 4 6.04 -16.84 22.33
C CYS A 4 5.02 -17.85 21.85
N ILE A 5 4.12 -17.48 20.92
CA ILE A 5 3.10 -18.41 20.41
C ILE A 5 3.66 -19.59 19.59
N ILE A 6 4.94 -19.54 19.21
CA ILE A 6 5.59 -20.62 18.43
C ILE A 6 6.27 -21.64 19.35
N CYS A 7 7.02 -21.18 20.36
CA CYS A 7 7.84 -22.05 21.20
C CYS A 7 7.42 -22.07 22.68
N TYR A 8 6.38 -21.32 23.04
CA TYR A 8 5.80 -21.20 24.38
C TYR A 8 6.76 -20.70 25.48
N ASN A 9 7.99 -20.33 25.13
CA ASN A 9 8.96 -19.75 26.05
C ASN A 9 8.74 -18.25 26.28
N ALA A 10 9.20 -17.76 27.42
CA ALA A 10 9.14 -16.36 27.82
C ALA A 10 9.84 -15.43 26.80
N VAL A 11 9.22 -14.31 26.44
CA VAL A 11 9.79 -13.31 25.53
C VAL A 11 10.26 -12.08 26.29
N LYS A 12 11.59 -11.87 26.31
CA LYS A 12 12.19 -10.67 26.89
C LYS A 12 11.91 -9.44 26.01
N LYS A 13 11.87 -8.25 26.62
CA LYS A 13 11.49 -7.00 25.92
C LYS A 13 12.38 -6.70 24.71
N ASN A 14 13.66 -7.03 24.79
CA ASN A 14 14.68 -6.89 23.74
C ASN A 14 14.64 -7.99 22.66
N GLU A 15 13.94 -9.10 22.89
CA GLU A 15 13.86 -10.24 21.98
C GLU A 15 12.55 -10.29 21.18
N LYS A 16 11.61 -9.40 21.51
CA LYS A 16 10.37 -9.24 20.75
C LYS A 16 10.70 -8.81 19.32
N SER A 17 10.16 -9.51 18.34
CA SER A 17 10.11 -8.96 17.00
C SER A 17 9.22 -7.72 16.99
N ASN A 18 9.71 -6.62 16.42
CA ASN A 18 8.86 -5.55 15.91
C ASN A 18 8.09 -6.10 14.71
N LEU A 19 7.00 -6.80 15.01
CA LEU A 19 6.10 -7.34 14.00
C LEU A 19 5.31 -6.18 13.41
N ASN A 20 5.88 -5.55 12.40
CA ASN A 20 5.05 -4.82 11.44
C ASN A 20 4.33 -5.91 10.66
N LEU A 21 3.07 -6.14 10.97
CA LEU A 21 2.20 -7.03 10.20
C LEU A 21 1.35 -6.19 9.27
N ILE A 22 1.02 -6.76 8.12
CA ILE A 22 0.08 -6.16 7.18
C ILE A 22 -1.36 -6.29 7.73
N CYS A 23 -1.60 -7.27 8.60
CA CYS A 23 -2.87 -7.49 9.26
C CYS A 23 -2.88 -6.92 10.69
N GLU A 24 -4.09 -6.75 11.25
CA GLU A 24 -4.31 -6.25 12.62
C GLU A 24 -4.00 -7.28 13.72
N CYS A 25 -3.57 -8.49 13.34
CA CYS A 25 -3.23 -9.53 14.31
C CYS A 25 -2.13 -9.04 15.25
N ARG A 26 -2.35 -9.22 16.56
CA ARG A 26 -1.37 -8.90 17.59
C ARG A 26 -0.98 -10.17 18.31
N TYR A 27 0.29 -10.53 18.23
CA TYR A 27 0.85 -11.67 18.95
C TYR A 27 2.28 -11.39 19.38
N VAL A 28 2.74 -12.19 20.33
CA VAL A 28 4.08 -12.09 20.88
C VAL A 28 4.87 -13.29 20.41
N VAL A 29 6.06 -13.02 19.90
CA VAL A 29 6.95 -14.04 19.36
C VAL A 29 8.38 -13.53 19.46
N HIS A 30 9.34 -14.45 19.63
CA HIS A 30 10.74 -14.10 19.50
C HIS A 30 11.08 -13.75 18.05
N ASN A 31 12.02 -12.84 17.84
CA ASN A 31 12.50 -12.48 16.51
C ASN A 31 13.02 -13.72 15.73
N LYS A 32 13.77 -14.62 16.41
CA LYS A 32 14.26 -15.88 15.81
C LYS A 32 13.12 -16.80 15.37
N CYS A 33 12.09 -16.94 16.21
CA CYS A 33 10.93 -17.79 15.93
C CYS A 33 10.13 -17.25 14.74
N TYR A 34 9.90 -15.94 14.69
CA TYR A 34 9.22 -15.30 13.57
C TYR A 34 10.02 -15.42 12.27
N LYS A 35 11.34 -15.21 12.30
CA LYS A 35 12.20 -15.33 11.11
C LYS A 35 12.09 -16.73 10.48
N LYS A 36 12.20 -17.80 11.27
CA LYS A 36 12.06 -19.19 10.80
C LYS A 36 10.68 -19.44 10.18
N TRP A 37 9.62 -18.95 10.82
CA TRP A 37 8.27 -19.07 10.29
C TRP A 37 8.12 -18.34 8.95
N TYR A 38 8.61 -17.10 8.88
CA TYR A 38 8.52 -16.27 7.69
C TYR A 38 9.28 -16.88 6.49
N GLU A 39 10.46 -17.45 6.71
CA GLU A 39 11.25 -18.13 5.68
C GLU A 39 10.47 -19.27 5.00
N GLN A 40 9.60 -19.96 5.75
CA GLN A 40 8.84 -21.10 5.24
C GLN A 40 7.48 -20.68 4.65
N LYS A 41 6.77 -19.76 5.30
CA LYS A 41 5.34 -19.50 5.02
C LYS A 41 5.04 -18.10 4.50
N LYS A 42 5.94 -17.13 4.66
CA LYS A 42 5.79 -15.71 4.26
C LYS A 42 4.45 -15.06 4.67
N SER A 43 3.85 -15.55 5.76
CA SER A 43 2.48 -15.19 6.19
C SER A 43 2.36 -15.08 7.71
N CYS A 44 1.27 -14.45 8.14
CA CYS A 44 0.89 -14.25 9.53
C CYS A 44 0.61 -15.60 10.23
N ILE A 45 1.06 -15.75 11.47
CA ILE A 45 0.90 -17.00 12.23
C ILE A 45 -0.57 -17.25 12.58
N ILE A 46 -1.34 -16.18 12.84
CA ILE A 46 -2.74 -16.28 13.26
C ILE A 46 -3.67 -16.39 12.05
N CYS A 47 -3.65 -15.40 11.16
CA CYS A 47 -4.64 -15.31 10.07
C CYS A 47 -4.13 -15.79 8.71
N ARG A 48 -2.84 -16.16 8.59
CA ARG A 48 -2.20 -16.62 7.35
C ARG A 48 -2.20 -15.61 6.19
N GLU A 49 -2.63 -14.37 6.44
CA GLU A 49 -2.47 -13.26 5.50
C GLU A 49 -0.98 -12.95 5.29
N PHE A 50 -0.63 -12.29 4.18
CA PHE A 50 0.74 -11.86 3.94
C PHE A 50 1.32 -11.07 5.13
N ALA A 51 2.59 -11.34 5.44
CA ALA A 51 3.32 -10.65 6.49
C ALA A 51 4.55 -9.96 5.92
N TYR A 52 5.06 -8.93 6.61
CA TYR A 52 6.31 -8.29 6.18
C TYR A 52 7.52 -9.14 6.59
N PRO A 53 8.62 -9.05 5.82
CA PRO A 53 9.88 -9.65 6.22
C PRO A 53 10.37 -9.06 7.55
N PRO A 54 11.08 -9.86 8.36
CA PRO A 54 11.61 -9.41 9.63
C PRO A 54 12.53 -8.20 9.44
N GLY A 55 12.31 -7.12 10.21
CA GLY A 55 13.12 -5.90 10.17
C GLY A 55 12.66 -4.84 9.16
N PHE A 56 11.57 -5.04 8.43
CA PHE A 56 11.02 -4.06 7.50
C PHE A 56 10.50 -2.81 8.24
N ARG A 57 11.08 -1.65 7.95
CA ARG A 57 10.81 -0.36 8.62
C ARG A 57 10.25 0.75 7.70
N GLY A 58 9.96 0.48 6.43
CA GLY A 58 9.49 1.50 5.45
C GLY A 58 8.09 1.20 4.86
N GLN A 59 7.35 2.25 4.47
CA GLN A 59 6.07 2.21 3.73
C GLN A 59 4.99 1.23 4.25
N GLN A 60 4.75 1.22 5.56
CA GLN A 60 3.80 0.32 6.23
C GLN A 60 2.32 0.64 5.96
N GLN A 61 2.00 1.76 5.32
CA GLN A 61 0.61 2.25 5.18
C GLN A 61 0.00 1.76 3.85
N LEU A 62 0.63 2.07 2.71
CA LEU A 62 0.15 1.69 1.36
C LEU A 62 -0.12 0.19 1.21
N LEU A 63 0.79 -0.66 1.68
CA LEU A 63 0.63 -2.12 1.56
C LEU A 63 -0.42 -2.69 2.54
N ARG A 64 -0.65 -2.01 3.67
CA ARG A 64 -1.71 -2.34 4.63
C ARG A 64 -3.08 -2.02 4.03
N ASP A 65 -3.19 -0.87 3.37
CA ASP A 65 -4.40 -0.44 2.65
C ASP A 65 -4.72 -1.40 1.50
N ILE A 66 -3.71 -1.84 0.73
CA ILE A 66 -3.88 -2.82 -0.36
C ILE A 66 -4.42 -4.16 0.17
N CYS A 67 -3.95 -4.65 1.32
CA CYS A 67 -4.41 -5.93 1.86
C CYS A 67 -5.77 -5.82 2.57
N TYR A 68 -6.09 -4.67 3.16
CA TYR A 68 -7.43 -4.38 3.66
C TYR A 68 -8.46 -4.41 2.51
N GLU A 69 -8.17 -3.74 1.40
CA GLU A 69 -9.04 -3.73 0.20
C GLU A 69 -9.16 -5.13 -0.43
N ARG A 70 -8.07 -5.91 -0.46
CA ARG A 70 -8.11 -7.32 -0.92
C ARG A 70 -9.07 -8.16 -0.07
N ARG A 71 -9.09 -7.98 1.25
CA ARG A 71 -10.01 -8.68 2.15
C ARG A 71 -11.47 -8.31 1.90
N GLN A 72 -11.73 -7.09 1.44
CA GLN A 72 -13.08 -6.63 1.08
C GLN A 72 -13.48 -7.00 -0.36
N GLY A 73 -12.62 -7.68 -1.14
CA GLY A 73 -12.90 -8.04 -2.53
C GLY A 73 -12.66 -6.92 -3.55
N ASN A 74 -12.05 -5.81 -3.15
CA ASN A 74 -11.95 -4.58 -3.93
C ASN A 74 -10.59 -4.40 -4.64
N ILE A 75 -10.09 -5.43 -5.33
CA ILE A 75 -8.78 -5.41 -6.01
C ILE A 75 -8.69 -4.33 -7.13
N THR A 76 -9.81 -3.81 -7.61
CA THR A 76 -9.87 -2.88 -8.75
C THR A 76 -9.65 -1.40 -8.42
N LEU A 77 -9.67 -0.97 -7.16
CA LEU A 77 -9.69 0.47 -6.81
C LEU A 77 -8.31 1.10 -6.53
N THR A 78 -7.30 0.33 -6.12
CA THR A 78 -6.02 0.91 -5.66
C THR A 78 -5.02 1.19 -6.77
N VAL A 79 -5.08 0.47 -7.90
CA VAL A 79 -4.30 0.82 -9.10
C VAL A 79 -4.84 2.10 -9.75
N ARG A 80 -6.18 2.29 -9.77
CA ARG A 80 -6.79 3.50 -10.32
C ARG A 80 -6.43 4.76 -9.53
N ARG A 81 -6.54 4.73 -8.20
CA ARG A 81 -6.35 5.94 -7.37
C ARG A 81 -4.94 6.53 -7.39
N ASN A 82 -3.89 5.74 -7.65
CA ASN A 82 -2.51 6.25 -7.69
C ASN A 82 -2.04 6.67 -9.10
N VAL A 83 -2.73 6.26 -10.16
CA VAL A 83 -2.40 6.66 -11.54
C VAL A 83 -3.19 7.90 -11.98
N GLU A 84 -4.36 8.14 -11.41
CA GLU A 84 -5.30 9.14 -11.94
C GLU A 84 -5.17 10.60 -11.47
N PRO A 85 -4.57 11.02 -10.33
CA PRO A 85 -4.62 12.44 -9.97
C PRO A 85 -3.66 13.31 -10.78
N ARG A 86 -2.46 12.79 -11.13
CA ARG A 86 -1.47 13.57 -11.89
C ARG A 86 -1.85 13.67 -13.37
N ILE A 87 -2.19 12.55 -14.01
CA ILE A 87 -2.55 12.52 -15.43
C ILE A 87 -3.81 13.35 -15.70
N ILE A 88 -4.83 13.28 -14.84
CA ILE A 88 -6.04 14.11 -14.97
C ILE A 88 -5.71 15.60 -14.81
N SER A 89 -4.80 15.97 -13.90
CA SER A 89 -4.38 17.37 -13.74
C SER A 89 -3.65 17.90 -14.97
N PHE A 90 -2.78 17.10 -15.60
CA PHE A 90 -2.09 17.48 -16.84
C PHE A 90 -3.04 17.58 -18.02
N MET A 91 -3.96 16.62 -18.17
CA MET A 91 -4.96 16.64 -19.25
C MET A 91 -5.90 17.85 -19.14
N LYS A 92 -6.31 18.24 -17.93
CA LYS A 92 -7.10 19.45 -17.71
C LYS A 92 -6.35 20.72 -18.12
N ALA A 93 -5.06 20.82 -17.80
CA ALA A 93 -4.25 21.99 -18.18
C ALA A 93 -4.09 22.10 -19.71
N ILE A 94 -3.85 20.98 -20.39
CA ILE A 94 -3.72 20.95 -21.86
C ILE A 94 -5.04 21.39 -22.52
N ILE A 95 -6.18 20.86 -22.06
CA ILE A 95 -7.50 21.23 -22.59
C ILE A 95 -7.76 22.73 -22.42
N ILE A 96 -7.43 23.31 -21.26
CA ILE A 96 -7.60 24.75 -21.02
C ILE A 96 -6.73 25.57 -21.99
N VAL A 97 -5.47 25.19 -22.20
CA VAL A 97 -4.58 25.87 -23.16
C VAL A 97 -5.13 25.79 -24.58
N ILE A 98 -5.63 24.63 -24.99
CA ILE A 98 -6.26 24.42 -26.30
C ILE A 98 -7.50 25.31 -26.45
N ILE A 99 -8.38 25.36 -25.44
CA ILE A 99 -9.58 26.21 -25.46
C ILE A 99 -9.19 27.69 -25.58
N ILE A 100 -8.23 28.15 -24.78
CA ILE A 100 -7.74 29.54 -24.83
C ILE A 100 -7.17 29.84 -26.21
N TYR A 101 -6.41 28.92 -26.80
CA TYR A 101 -5.88 29.07 -28.16
C TYR A 101 -6.99 29.17 -29.21
N TYR A 102 -8.03 28.33 -29.13
CA TYR A 102 -9.18 28.40 -30.05
C TYR A 102 -9.99 29.68 -29.87
N VAL A 103 -10.22 30.13 -28.63
CA VAL A 103 -10.88 31.41 -28.34
C VAL A 103 -10.07 32.56 -28.91
N PHE A 104 -8.75 32.54 -28.71
CA PHE A 104 -7.83 33.55 -29.25
C PHE A 104 -7.77 33.53 -30.80
N LEU A 105 -7.82 32.35 -31.42
CA LEU A 105 -7.90 32.22 -32.88
C LEU A 105 -9.23 32.75 -33.42
N LYS A 106 -10.34 32.48 -32.70
CA LYS A 106 -11.67 32.97 -33.04
C LYS A 106 -11.76 34.49 -32.91
N GLU A 107 -11.17 35.08 -31.87
CA GLU A 107 -11.06 36.54 -31.71
C GLU A 107 -10.16 37.19 -32.78
N LYS A 108 -9.14 36.47 -33.26
CA LYS A 108 -8.30 36.91 -34.39
C LYS A 108 -8.90 36.69 -35.78
N GLY A 109 -10.16 36.25 -35.90
CA GLY A 109 -10.90 36.27 -37.16
C GLY A 109 -10.40 35.30 -38.25
N ARG A 110 -9.67 34.24 -37.90
CA ARG A 110 -9.36 33.16 -38.86
C ARG A 110 -10.41 32.07 -38.75
N ASN A 111 -11.36 32.08 -39.68
CA ASN A 111 -12.20 30.93 -40.00
C ASN A 111 -11.28 29.75 -40.32
N ILE A 112 -11.35 28.69 -39.54
CA ILE A 112 -10.78 27.40 -39.92
C ILE A 112 -12.00 26.54 -40.23
N ASP A 113 -12.39 26.53 -41.49
CA ASP A 113 -13.28 25.52 -42.04
C ASP A 113 -12.60 24.15 -41.92
N LEU A 114 -13.41 23.18 -41.48
CA LEU A 114 -13.06 21.80 -41.11
C LEU A 114 -12.24 21.05 -42.16
#